data_AF-A0A7V9BS90-F1
#
_entry.id   AF-A0A7V9BS90-F1
#
_cell.length_a   1.000
_cell.length_b   1.000
_cell.length_c   1.000
_cell.angle_alpha   90.00
_cell.angle_beta   90.00
_cell.angle_gamma   90.00
#
_symmetry.space_group_name_H-M   'P 1'
#
loop_
_entity.id
_entity.type
_entity.pdbx_description
1 polymer ?
#
loop_
_entity_poly.entity_id
_entity_poly.type
_entity_poly.pdbx_seq_one_letter_code
_entity_poly.pdbx_strand_id
1 'polypeptide(L)'
;MHTVRCAGCHREERWDEVGRHVLIPGGQRRPAEAAPLAAWRIVVRSVAGELGPVVAECPACGLPMTAEPGSTLPTWSWRFDLPDGPVTADAGVLVPPILPEALTARLETMHRRPWEFRPATWAFQGGLISLLGVPFLLWIFGMIFTAFFLINYW
;
A
#
# COMPACT_ATOMS: atom_id res chain seq x y z
N MET A 1 5.16 -26.43 -17.16
CA MET A 1 6.17 -25.73 -16.33
C MET A 1 6.10 -24.25 -16.67
N HIS A 2 5.93 -23.39 -15.67
CA HIS A 2 5.74 -21.95 -15.87
C HIS A 2 6.67 -21.16 -14.94
N THR A 3 7.22 -20.08 -15.45
CA THR A 3 7.93 -19.09 -14.64
C THR A 3 6.96 -18.00 -14.21
N VAL A 4 6.98 -17.67 -12.93
CA VAL A 4 6.14 -16.62 -12.33
C VAL A 4 7.05 -15.58 -11.69
N ARG A 5 6.86 -14.31 -12.04
CA ARG A 5 7.74 -13.21 -11.66
C ARG A 5 6.99 -12.07 -11.00
N CYS A 6 7.57 -11.51 -9.96
CA CYS A 6 7.11 -10.26 -9.35
C CYS A 6 7.89 -9.08 -9.93
N ALA A 7 7.20 -8.15 -10.61
CA ALA A 7 7.85 -6.97 -11.19
C ALA A 7 8.36 -5.96 -10.15
N GLY A 8 7.85 -5.99 -8.92
CA GLY A 8 8.22 -5.03 -7.88
C GLY A 8 9.50 -5.38 -7.12
N CYS A 9 9.61 -6.62 -6.64
CA CYS A 9 10.76 -7.07 -5.85
C CYS A 9 11.64 -8.10 -6.55
N HIS A 10 11.35 -8.41 -7.82
CA HIS A 10 12.06 -9.39 -8.64
C HIS A 10 12.09 -10.81 -8.07
N ARG A 11 11.10 -11.18 -7.23
CA ARG A 11 10.87 -12.56 -6.83
C ARG A 11 10.56 -13.40 -8.07
N GLU A 12 11.16 -14.58 -8.16
CA GLU A 12 10.95 -15.52 -9.26
C GLU A 12 10.66 -16.91 -8.71
N GLU A 13 9.59 -17.51 -9.21
CA GLU A 13 9.13 -18.83 -8.85
C GLU A 13 8.94 -19.67 -10.12
N ARG A 14 9.19 -20.97 -9.98
CA ARG A 14 8.88 -21.99 -10.98
C ARG A 14 7.72 -22.81 -10.48
N TRP A 15 6.65 -22.86 -11.27
CA TRP A 15 5.45 -23.61 -10.95
C TRP A 15 5.33 -24.79 -11.90
N ASP A 16 5.17 -25.98 -11.34
CA ASP A 16 4.98 -27.23 -12.06
C ASP A 16 3.91 -28.09 -11.36
N GLU A 17 3.76 -29.34 -11.78
CA GLU A 17 2.79 -30.28 -11.21
C GLU A 17 3.12 -30.69 -9.77
N VAL A 18 4.39 -30.60 -9.36
CA VAL A 18 4.89 -30.98 -8.04
C VAL A 18 4.68 -29.84 -7.04
N GLY A 19 4.79 -28.59 -7.49
CA GLY A 19 4.40 -27.43 -6.70
C GLY A 19 5.07 -26.12 -7.13
N ARG A 20 5.32 -25.26 -6.13
CA ARG A 20 5.93 -23.94 -6.30
C ARG A 20 7.35 -23.96 -5.76
N HIS A 21 8.31 -23.71 -6.65
CA HIS A 21 9.73 -23.67 -6.33
C HIS A 21 10.25 -22.24 -6.41
N VAL A 22 10.73 -21.70 -5.30
CA VAL A 22 11.31 -20.35 -5.26
C VAL A 22 12.70 -20.40 -5.86
N LEU A 23 12.91 -19.73 -6.99
CA LEU A 23 14.22 -19.60 -7.64
C LEU A 23 14.96 -18.37 -7.09
N ILE A 24 14.24 -17.26 -6.93
CA ILE A 24 14.75 -16.02 -6.37
C ILE A 24 13.76 -15.54 -5.31
N PRO A 25 14.15 -15.38 -4.03
CA PRO A 25 13.21 -15.07 -2.95
C PRO A 25 12.58 -13.67 -3.06
N GLY A 26 13.21 -12.74 -3.78
CA GLY A 26 12.78 -11.34 -3.88
C GLY A 26 12.91 -10.58 -2.57
N GLY A 27 12.11 -9.52 -2.40
CA GLY A 27 12.07 -8.70 -1.18
C GLY A 27 13.25 -7.74 -0.98
N GLN A 28 14.27 -7.79 -1.82
CA GLN A 28 15.47 -6.94 -1.68
C GLN A 28 15.26 -5.49 -2.15
N ARG A 29 14.19 -5.21 -2.90
CA ARG A 29 13.83 -3.86 -3.35
C ARG A 29 12.45 -3.50 -2.85
N ARG A 30 12.37 -2.32 -2.22
CA ARG A 30 11.10 -1.63 -2.00
C ARG A 30 10.70 -0.96 -3.33
N PRO A 31 9.45 -1.10 -3.78
CA PRO A 31 8.96 -0.32 -4.91
C PRO A 31 9.18 1.17 -4.64
N ALA A 32 9.66 1.91 -5.64
CA ALA A 32 9.81 3.37 -5.52
C ALA A 32 8.46 4.09 -5.39
N GLU A 33 7.39 3.42 -5.79
CA GLU A 33 6.02 3.92 -5.82
C GLU A 33 5.17 3.31 -4.72
N ALA A 34 4.05 3.97 -4.38
CA ALA A 34 3.03 3.38 -3.53
C ALA A 34 2.58 2.01 -4.05
N ALA A 35 2.43 1.05 -3.15
CA ALA A 35 2.04 -0.32 -3.48
C ALA A 35 0.76 -0.41 -4.34
N PRO A 36 -0.32 0.36 -4.08
CA PRO A 36 -1.51 0.33 -4.95
C PRO A 36 -1.24 0.78 -6.39
N LEU A 37 -0.42 1.82 -6.59
CA LEU A 37 -0.11 2.34 -7.92
C LEU A 37 0.80 1.37 -8.69
N ALA A 38 1.81 0.81 -8.01
CA ALA A 38 2.68 -0.21 -8.58
C ALA A 38 1.89 -1.48 -8.97
N ALA A 39 0.97 -1.94 -8.12
CA ALA A 39 0.09 -3.07 -8.41
C ALA A 39 -0.80 -2.79 -9.63
N TRP A 40 -1.40 -1.60 -9.69
CA TRP A 40 -2.24 -1.17 -10.80
C TRP A 40 -1.52 -1.20 -12.14
N ARG A 41 -0.29 -0.65 -12.20
CA ARG A 41 0.50 -0.66 -13.45
C ARG A 41 0.81 -2.07 -13.93
N ILE A 42 1.06 -3.01 -13.02
CA ILE A 42 1.29 -4.41 -13.38
C ILE A 42 0.01 -5.02 -13.94
N VAL A 43 -1.12 -4.80 -13.27
CA VAL A 43 -2.43 -5.31 -13.69
C VAL A 43 -2.83 -4.78 -15.06
N VAL A 44 -2.73 -3.46 -15.31
CA VAL A 44 -3.08 -2.87 -16.62
C VAL A 44 -2.24 -3.43 -17.74
N ARG A 45 -0.92 -3.56 -17.53
CA ARG A 45 -0.02 -4.12 -18.54
C ARG A 45 -0.31 -5.60 -18.81
N SER A 46 -0.74 -6.35 -17.80
CA SER A 46 -1.23 -7.72 -17.96
C SER A 46 -2.55 -7.77 -18.75
N VAL A 47 -3.51 -6.91 -18.42
CA VAL A 47 -4.79 -6.76 -19.15
C VAL A 47 -4.57 -6.36 -20.62
N ALA A 48 -3.60 -5.48 -20.88
CA ALA A 48 -3.20 -5.07 -22.23
C ALA A 48 -2.41 -6.13 -22.99
N GLY A 49 -2.05 -7.25 -22.36
CA GLY A 49 -1.26 -8.33 -22.96
C GLY A 49 0.24 -8.05 -23.09
N GLU A 50 0.75 -6.96 -22.51
CA GLU A 50 2.19 -6.65 -22.48
C GLU A 50 2.95 -7.55 -21.50
N LEU A 51 2.28 -7.99 -20.44
CA LEU A 51 2.77 -8.97 -19.48
C LEU A 51 1.90 -10.23 -19.57
N GLY A 52 2.41 -11.36 -19.07
CA GLY A 52 1.57 -12.54 -18.91
C GLY A 52 0.49 -12.33 -17.84
N PRO A 53 -0.41 -13.32 -17.66
CA PRO A 53 -1.53 -13.20 -16.74
C PRO A 53 -1.04 -13.03 -15.30
N VAL A 54 -1.77 -12.24 -14.51
CA VAL A 54 -1.58 -12.18 -13.05
C VAL A 54 -2.06 -13.51 -12.46
N VAL A 55 -1.20 -14.19 -11.70
CA VAL A 55 -1.49 -15.55 -11.18
C VAL A 55 -1.40 -15.68 -9.67
N ALA A 56 -0.84 -14.68 -8.98
CA ALA A 56 -0.77 -14.64 -7.52
C ALA A 56 -0.41 -13.25 -6.99
N GLU A 57 -0.57 -13.10 -5.68
CA GLU A 57 0.07 -12.05 -4.90
C GLU A 57 1.46 -12.50 -4.42
N CYS A 58 2.45 -11.62 -4.55
CA CYS A 58 3.80 -11.88 -4.11
C CYS A 58 3.89 -11.89 -2.57
N PRO A 59 4.32 -12.99 -1.93
CA PRO A 59 4.39 -13.06 -0.47
C PRO A 59 5.46 -12.13 0.14
N ALA A 60 6.41 -11.64 -0.65
CA ALA A 60 7.48 -10.77 -0.18
C ALA A 60 7.10 -9.28 -0.17
N CYS A 61 6.26 -8.82 -1.09
CA CYS A 61 5.95 -7.40 -1.23
C CYS A 61 4.47 -7.07 -1.46
N GLY A 62 3.58 -8.08 -1.51
CA GLY A 62 2.14 -7.89 -1.71
C GLY A 62 1.78 -7.35 -3.09
N LEU A 63 2.67 -7.45 -4.08
CA LEU A 63 2.41 -7.00 -5.45
C LEU A 63 2.00 -8.16 -6.36
N PRO A 64 1.25 -7.89 -7.45
CA PRO A 64 0.87 -8.91 -8.42
C PRO A 64 2.10 -9.63 -9.00
N MET A 65 2.02 -10.94 -9.09
CA MET A 65 2.94 -11.79 -9.81
C MET A 65 2.34 -12.21 -11.14
N THR A 66 3.12 -12.07 -12.22
CA THR A 66 2.69 -12.44 -13.57
C THR A 66 3.43 -13.68 -14.05
N ALA A 67 2.72 -14.57 -14.73
CA ALA A 67 3.34 -15.66 -15.46
C ALA A 67 3.97 -15.19 -16.77
N GLU A 68 4.67 -16.08 -17.47
CA GLU A 68 5.10 -15.86 -18.84
C GLU A 68 3.88 -15.67 -19.78
N PRO A 69 4.00 -14.83 -20.83
CA PRO A 69 2.95 -14.68 -21.84
C PRO A 69 2.55 -16.03 -22.44
N GLY A 70 1.24 -16.28 -22.55
CA GLY A 70 0.70 -17.56 -23.05
C GLY A 70 0.63 -18.69 -22.02
N SER A 71 0.97 -18.42 -20.75
CA SER A 71 0.73 -19.39 -19.66
C SER A 71 -0.75 -19.73 -19.51
N THR A 72 -1.04 -21.01 -19.28
CA THR A 72 -2.38 -21.54 -19.01
C THR A 72 -2.71 -21.59 -17.52
N LEU A 73 -1.90 -20.96 -16.68
CA LEU A 73 -2.16 -20.87 -15.24
C LEU A 73 -3.47 -20.10 -14.98
N PRO A 74 -4.22 -20.47 -13.93
CA PRO A 74 -5.44 -19.76 -13.56
C PRO A 74 -5.11 -18.30 -13.22
N THR A 75 -5.92 -17.39 -13.77
CA THR A 75 -5.76 -15.96 -13.50
C THR A 75 -6.24 -15.66 -12.08
N TRP A 76 -5.46 -14.85 -11.37
CA TRP A 76 -5.79 -14.37 -10.04
C TRP A 76 -6.53 -13.05 -10.14
N SER A 77 -7.66 -12.93 -9.42
CA SER A 77 -8.42 -11.69 -9.37
C SER A 77 -7.76 -10.68 -8.44
N TRP A 78 -7.54 -9.47 -8.92
CA TRP A 78 -6.93 -8.39 -8.14
C TRP A 78 -7.97 -7.32 -7.81
N ARG A 79 -8.03 -6.88 -6.55
CA ARG A 79 -9.00 -5.88 -6.09
C ARG A 79 -8.31 -4.59 -5.66
N PHE A 80 -8.86 -3.47 -6.11
CA PHE A 80 -8.50 -2.13 -5.69
C PHE A 80 -9.70 -1.50 -4.99
N ASP A 81 -9.56 -1.19 -3.70
CA ASP A 81 -10.58 -0.46 -2.97
C ASP A 81 -10.40 1.05 -3.21
N LEU A 82 -11.38 1.67 -3.87
CA LEU A 82 -11.42 3.10 -4.16
C LEU A 82 -12.58 3.75 -3.39
N PRO A 83 -12.56 5.09 -3.20
CA PRO A 83 -13.65 5.82 -2.53
C PRO A 83 -15.03 5.63 -3.20
N ASP A 84 -15.04 5.52 -4.53
CA ASP A 84 -16.27 5.36 -5.33
C ASP A 84 -16.77 3.91 -5.41
N GLY A 85 -16.04 2.97 -4.79
CA GLY A 85 -16.31 1.54 -4.84
C GLY A 85 -15.13 0.71 -5.33
N PRO A 86 -15.17 -0.62 -5.11
CA PRO A 86 -14.08 -1.50 -5.50
C PRO A 86 -14.00 -1.67 -7.02
N VAL A 87 -12.78 -1.72 -7.54
CA VAL A 87 -12.47 -2.15 -8.91
C VAL A 87 -11.71 -3.45 -8.85
N THR A 88 -12.22 -4.48 -9.54
CA THR A 88 -11.57 -5.78 -9.66
C THR A 88 -11.06 -5.99 -11.07
N ALA A 89 -9.84 -6.52 -11.20
CA ALA A 89 -9.30 -7.02 -12.44
C ALA A 89 -9.33 -8.55 -12.41
N ASP A 90 -10.11 -9.15 -13.31
CA ASP A 90 -10.27 -10.59 -13.41
C ASP A 90 -10.16 -11.03 -14.87
N ALA A 91 -9.37 -12.08 -15.14
CA ALA A 91 -9.19 -12.66 -16.47
C ALA A 91 -8.96 -11.65 -17.62
N GLY A 92 -8.23 -10.55 -17.37
CA GLY A 92 -7.98 -9.52 -18.38
C GLY A 92 -9.12 -8.51 -18.55
N VAL A 93 -10.10 -8.49 -17.65
CA VAL A 93 -11.25 -7.57 -17.68
C VAL A 93 -11.31 -6.77 -16.39
N LEU A 94 -11.59 -5.46 -16.51
CA LEU A 94 -11.83 -4.57 -15.37
C LEU A 94 -13.32 -4.48 -15.06
N VAL A 95 -13.68 -4.64 -13.79
CA VAL A 95 -15.05 -4.59 -13.29
C VAL A 95 -15.12 -3.63 -12.10
N PRO A 96 -15.92 -2.55 -12.16
CA PRO A 96 -16.66 -2.07 -13.34
C PRO A 96 -15.73 -1.67 -14.50
N PRO A 97 -16.24 -1.63 -15.75
CA PRO A 97 -15.45 -1.19 -16.89
C PRO A 97 -15.06 0.27 -16.70
N ILE A 98 -13.76 0.49 -16.48
CA ILE A 98 -13.17 1.81 -16.31
C ILE A 98 -12.02 1.97 -17.30
N LEU A 99 -11.91 3.17 -17.88
CA LEU A 99 -10.77 3.53 -18.70
C LEU A 99 -9.48 3.44 -17.85
N PRO A 100 -8.43 2.74 -18.30
CA PRO A 100 -7.19 2.61 -17.54
C PRO A 100 -6.59 3.96 -17.12
N GLU A 101 -6.71 4.98 -17.96
CA GLU A 101 -6.22 6.34 -17.70
C GLU A 101 -7.00 6.98 -16.55
N ALA A 102 -8.31 6.79 -16.50
CA ALA A 102 -9.17 7.34 -15.45
C ALA A 102 -8.84 6.73 -14.08
N LEU A 103 -8.59 5.41 -14.03
CA LEU A 103 -8.18 4.76 -12.78
C LEU A 103 -6.74 5.14 -12.38
N THR A 104 -5.83 5.28 -13.33
CA THR A 104 -4.47 5.76 -13.07
C THR A 104 -4.49 7.14 -12.42
N ALA A 105 -5.21 8.10 -13.02
CA ALA A 105 -5.34 9.45 -12.48
C ALA A 105 -5.94 9.46 -11.06
N ARG A 106 -6.91 8.58 -10.78
CA ARG A 106 -7.51 8.43 -9.44
C ARG A 106 -6.51 7.91 -8.41
N LEU A 107 -5.79 6.83 -8.75
CA LEU A 107 -4.77 6.25 -7.87
C LEU A 107 -3.63 7.24 -7.59
N GLU A 108 -3.21 7.99 -8.61
CA GLU A 108 -2.23 9.07 -8.45
C GLU A 108 -2.76 10.19 -7.55
N THR A 109 -4.03 10.58 -7.69
CA THR A 109 -4.67 11.60 -6.84
C THR A 109 -4.70 11.15 -5.37
N MET A 110 -5.11 9.91 -5.11
CA MET A 110 -5.09 9.35 -3.76
C MET A 110 -3.67 9.27 -3.20
N HIS A 111 -2.68 8.92 -4.02
CA HIS A 111 -1.30 8.84 -3.58
C HIS A 111 -0.67 10.21 -3.30
N ARG A 112 -1.05 11.25 -4.05
CA ARG A 112 -0.58 12.63 -3.83
C ARG A 112 -1.16 13.28 -2.58
N ARG A 113 -2.27 12.77 -2.03
CA ARG A 113 -2.90 13.29 -0.80
C ARG A 113 -2.88 12.28 0.35
N PRO A 114 -1.72 11.77 0.79
CA PRO A 114 -1.66 10.80 1.89
C PRO A 114 -2.14 11.39 3.23
N TRP A 115 -2.24 12.73 3.34
CA TRP A 115 -2.62 13.44 4.58
C TRP A 115 -4.13 13.59 4.78
N GLU A 116 -4.98 13.36 3.78
CA GLU A 116 -6.44 13.55 3.92
C GLU A 116 -7.17 12.32 4.50
N PHE A 117 -6.56 11.13 4.49
CA PHE A 117 -7.21 9.88 4.88
C PHE A 117 -6.43 9.08 5.93
N ARG A 118 -6.23 9.61 7.15
CA ARG A 118 -5.92 8.78 8.32
C ARG A 118 -6.52 9.31 9.62
N PRO A 119 -7.51 8.64 10.25
CA PRO A 119 -7.87 8.92 11.65
C PRO A 119 -6.70 8.64 12.62
N ALA A 120 -5.72 7.83 12.22
CA ALA A 120 -4.55 7.50 13.03
C ALA A 120 -3.57 8.69 13.24
N THR A 121 -3.50 9.66 12.34
CA THR A 121 -2.64 10.85 12.53
C THR A 121 -3.22 11.79 13.58
N TRP A 122 -4.55 11.86 13.70
CA TRP A 122 -5.23 12.61 14.78
C TRP A 122 -4.98 11.99 16.14
N ALA A 123 -5.03 10.66 16.26
CA ALA A 123 -4.70 9.97 17.50
C ALA A 123 -3.23 10.16 17.90
N PHE A 124 -2.30 10.10 16.94
CA PHE A 124 -0.88 10.33 17.18
C PHE A 124 -0.58 11.80 17.54
N GLN A 125 -1.18 12.75 16.83
CA GLN A 125 -1.04 14.19 17.11
C GLN A 125 -1.66 14.55 18.46
N GLY A 126 -2.83 14.01 18.80
CA GLY A 126 -3.45 14.18 20.11
C GLY A 126 -2.59 13.62 21.24
N GLY A 127 -1.97 12.44 21.02
CA GLY A 127 -1.01 11.85 21.96
C GLY A 127 0.23 12.72 22.14
N LEU A 128 0.83 13.22 21.06
CA LEU A 128 2.01 14.08 21.09
C LEU A 128 1.72 15.44 21.78
N ILE A 129 0.58 16.06 21.46
CA ILE A 129 0.12 17.30 22.10
C ILE A 129 -0.11 17.06 23.59
N SER A 130 -0.67 15.92 23.99
CA SER A 130 -0.85 15.59 25.41
C SER A 130 0.49 15.40 26.12
N LEU A 131 1.43 14.71 25.48
CA LEU A 131 2.74 14.40 26.05
C LEU A 131 3.62 15.64 26.23
N LEU A 132 3.48 16.64 25.35
CA LEU A 132 4.21 17.92 25.45
C LEU A 132 3.44 18.97 26.26
N GLY A 133 2.12 19.03 26.13
CA GLY A 133 1.28 20.05 26.75
C GLY A 133 1.06 19.85 28.24
N VAL A 134 0.86 18.60 28.70
CA VAL A 134 0.61 18.32 30.12
C VAL A 134 1.80 18.72 31.01
N PRO A 135 3.06 18.34 30.71
CA PRO A 135 4.21 18.79 31.50
C PRO A 135 4.38 20.31 31.51
N PHE A 136 4.13 20.97 30.37
CA PHE A 136 4.23 22.42 30.27
C PHE A 136 3.18 23.13 31.14
N LEU A 137 1.93 22.64 31.14
CA LEU A 137 0.87 23.17 32.00
C LEU A 137 1.17 22.96 33.48
N LEU A 138 1.68 21.78 33.86
CA LEU A 138 2.10 21.50 35.24
C LEU A 138 3.23 22.43 35.69
N TRP A 139 4.19 22.70 34.81
CA TRP A 139 5.27 23.65 35.08
C TRP A 139 4.74 25.09 35.31
N ILE A 140 3.85 25.57 34.43
CA ILE A 140 3.19 26.89 34.60
C ILE A 140 2.44 26.94 35.93
N PHE A 141 1.67 25.90 36.26
CA PHE A 141 0.91 25.85 37.50
C PHE A 141 1.82 25.90 38.74
N GLY A 142 2.94 25.18 38.71
CA GLY A 142 3.96 25.22 39.75
C GLY A 142 4.59 26.61 39.93
N MET A 143 4.90 27.30 38.82
CA MET A 143 5.42 28.67 38.85
C MET A 143 4.41 29.65 39.46
N ILE A 144 3.13 29.57 39.06
CA ILE A 144 2.06 30.42 39.58
C ILE A 144 1.85 30.18 41.08
N PHE A 145 1.79 28.90 41.49
CA PHE A 145 1.62 28.53 42.90
C PHE A 145 2.76 29.07 43.76
N THR A 146 4.00 28.93 43.29
CA THR A 146 5.20 29.42 44.00
C THR A 146 5.17 30.95 44.11
N ALA A 147 4.84 31.66 43.04
CA ALA A 147 4.74 33.13 43.05
C ALA A 147 3.64 33.60 44.03
N PHE A 148 2.47 32.97 44.00
CA PHE A 148 1.38 33.28 44.92
C PHE A 148 1.78 33.05 46.38
N PHE A 149 2.46 31.94 46.66
CA PHE A 149 2.94 31.63 48.00
C PHE A 149 3.92 32.70 48.51
N LEU A 150 4.91 33.08 47.68
CA LEU A 150 5.90 34.11 48.02
C LEU A 150 5.26 35.49 48.24
N ILE A 151 4.20 35.84 47.50
CA ILE A 151 3.51 37.13 47.66
C ILE A 151 2.69 37.20 48.95
N ASN A 152 2.11 36.09 49.40
CA ASN A 152 1.14 36.10 50.49
C ASN A 152 1.71 35.67 51.85
N TYR A 153 2.83 34.96 51.88
CA TYR A 153 3.39 34.37 53.11
C TYR A 153 4.80 34.86 53.47
N TRP A 154 5.33 35.83 52.73
CA TRP A 154 6.60 36.51 53.01
C TRP A 154 6.34 38.00 53.19
#